data_AF-A0A3B0VXS2-F1
#
_entry.id   AF-A0A3B0VXS2-F1
#
_cell.length_a   1.000
_cell.length_b   1.000
_cell.length_c   1.000
_cell.angle_alpha   90.00
_cell.angle_beta   90.00
_cell.angle_gamma   90.00
#
_symmetry.space_group_name_H-M   'P 1'
#
loop_
_entity.id
_entity.type
_entity.pdbx_description
1 polymer ?
#
loop_
_entity_poly.entity_id
_entity_poly.type
_entity_poly.pdbx_seq_one_letter_code
_entity_poly.pdbx_strand_id
1 'polypeptide(L)' 'MAFILSVLGVVLVIEGAPYFAFPAKIREWGQSLVDIPDKSLRLMGLASMAVGLVILYIVKSFLG' A
#
# COMPACT_ATOMS: atom_id res chain seq x y z
N MET A 1 19.94 -8.03 -6.87
CA MET A 1 19.89 -7.31 -5.57
C MET A 1 19.51 -5.84 -5.72
N ALA A 2 20.13 -5.08 -6.64
CA ALA A 2 19.81 -3.65 -6.82
C ALA A 2 18.31 -3.36 -7.11
N PHE A 3 17.64 -4.20 -7.90
CA PHE A 3 16.22 -4.02 -8.23
C PHE A 3 15.31 -4.06 -6.99
N ILE A 4 15.47 -5.07 -6.12
CA ILE A 4 14.67 -5.21 -4.90
C ILE A 4 14.89 -4.02 -3.96
N LEU A 5 16.14 -3.60 -3.78
CA LEU A 5 16.46 -2.43 -2.95
C LEU A 5 15.90 -1.13 -3.54
N SER A 6 15.88 -0.99 -4.87
CA SER A 6 15.32 0.18 -5.54
C SER A 6 13.80 0.26 -5.37
N VAL A 7 13.09 -0.86 -5.59
CA VAL A 7 11.64 -0.94 -5.37
C VAL A 7 11.31 -0.66 -3.91
N LEU A 8 12.07 -1.24 -2.97
CA LEU A 8 11.91 -0.96 -1.55
C LEU A 8 12.10 0.53 -1.23
N GLY A 9 13.13 1.17 -1.79
CA GLY A 9 13.36 2.60 -1.63
C GLY A 9 12.20 3.46 -2.13
N VAL A 10 11.65 3.13 -3.30
CA VAL A 10 10.47 3.81 -3.86
C VAL A 10 9.25 3.64 -2.96
N VAL A 11 9.00 2.43 -2.47
CA VAL A 11 7.88 2.17 -1.53
C VAL A 11 8.04 3.01 -0.26
N LEU A 12 9.23 3.10 0.32
CA LEU A 12 9.48 3.92 1.51
C LEU A 12 9.26 5.42 1.26
N VAL A 13 9.64 5.94 0.09
CA VAL A 13 9.41 7.34 -0.26
C VAL A 13 7.92 7.62 -0.46
N ILE A 14 7.21 6.73 -1.18
CA ILE A 14 5.77 6.87 -1.43
C ILE A 14 4.98 6.77 -0.12
N GLU A 15 5.31 5.81 0.73
CA GLU A 15 4.68 5.66 2.05
C GLU A 15 5.01 6.86 2.96
N GLY A 16 6.25 7.35 2.96
CA GLY A 16 6.71 8.46 3.80
C GLY A 16 6.15 9.83 3.41
N ALA A 17 5.89 10.06 2.11
CA ALA A 17 5.47 11.36 1.60
C ALA A 17 4.14 11.86 2.22
N PRO A 18 3.06 11.06 2.34
CA PRO A 18 1.84 11.46 3.03
C PRO A 18 2.04 11.81 4.51
N TYR A 19 2.89 11.07 5.24
CA TYR A 19 3.19 11.39 6.65
C TYR A 19 3.89 12.75 6.79
N PHE A 20 4.79 13.07 5.86
CA PHE A 20 5.51 14.34 5.86
C PHE A 20 4.64 15.51 5.39
N ALA A 21 3.91 15.35 4.29
CA ALA A 21 3.14 16.42 3.67
C ALA A 21 1.81 16.72 4.40
N PHE A 22 1.14 15.69 4.92
CA PHE A 22 -0.21 15.82 5.48
C PHE A 22 -0.42 15.02 6.79
N PRO A 23 0.36 15.27 7.85
CA PRO A 23 0.32 14.48 9.09
C PRO A 23 -1.05 14.49 9.79
N ALA A 24 -1.78 15.61 9.74
CA ALA A 24 -3.10 15.72 10.36
C ALA A 24 -4.15 14.80 9.69
N LYS A 25 -4.16 14.73 8.36
CA LYS A 25 -5.08 13.87 7.59
C LYS A 25 -4.81 12.39 7.84
N ILE A 26 -3.53 12.01 7.91
CA ILE A 26 -3.14 10.62 8.23
C ILE A 26 -3.60 10.23 9.63
N ARG A 27 -3.50 11.13 10.61
CA ARG A 27 -3.97 10.88 11.97
C ARG A 27 -5.49 10.72 12.04
N GLU A 28 -6.23 11.56 11.32
CA GLU A 28 -7.69 11.47 11.20
C GLU A 28 -8.11 10.13 10.57
N TRP A 29 -7.48 9.75 9.45
CA TRP A 29 -7.72 8.45 8.80
C TRP A 29 -7.38 7.29 9.72
N GLY A 30 -6.27 7.36 10.45
CA GLY A 30 -5.89 6.35 11.43
C GLY A 30 -6.92 6.16 12.53
N GLN A 31 -7.57 7.23 12.98
CA GLN A 31 -8.67 7.15 13.95
C GLN A 31 -9.89 6.44 13.36
N SER A 32 -10.25 6.75 12.12
CA SER A 32 -11.37 6.07 11.44
C SER A 32 -11.13 4.57 11.25
N LEU A 33 -9.87 4.11 11.18
CA LEU A 33 -9.54 2.69 11.07
C LEU A 33 -9.80 1.91 12.37
N VAL A 34 -9.75 2.57 13.53
CA VAL A 34 -9.98 1.91 14.84
C VAL A 34 -11.41 1.43 14.99
N ASP A 35 -12.36 2.13 14.36
CA ASP A 35 -13.79 1.79 14.41
C ASP A 35 -14.17 0.67 13.44
N ILE A 36 -13.28 0.27 12.53
CA ILE A 36 -13.54 -0.79 11.55
C ILE A 36 -13.28 -2.16 12.20
N PRO A 37 -14.23 -3.11 12.16
CA PRO A 37 -14.01 -4.45 12.69
C PRO A 37 -12.84 -5.17 12.01
N ASP A 38 -12.04 -5.91 12.80
CA ASP A 38 -10.87 -6.68 12.33
C ASP A 38 -11.14 -7.53 11.08
N LYS A 39 -12.33 -8.15 11.01
CA LYS A 39 -12.71 -8.97 9.85
C LYS A 39 -12.77 -8.16 8.56
N SER A 40 -13.31 -6.93 8.64
CA SER A 40 -13.39 -6.02 7.49
C SER A 40 -12.01 -5.50 7.11
N LEU A 41 -11.17 -5.12 8.08
CA LEU A 41 -9.78 -4.72 7.83
C LEU A 41 -8.99 -5.83 7.13
N ARG A 42 -9.13 -7.08 7.58
CA ARG A 42 -8.48 -8.24 6.94
C ARG A 42 -8.97 -8.48 5.52
N LEU A 43 -10.27 -8.31 5.26
CA LEU A 43 -10.82 -8.47 3.92
C LEU A 43 -10.35 -7.36 2.98
N MET A 44 -10.28 -6.11 3.47
CA MET A 44 -9.71 -4.99 2.73
C MET A 44 -8.23 -5.22 2.40
N GLY A 45 -7.45 -5.71 3.36
CA GLY A 45 -6.04 -6.08 3.13
C GLY A 45 -5.88 -7.23 2.13
N LEU A 46 -6.75 -8.25 2.21
CA LEU A 46 -6.73 -9.35 1.24
C LEU A 46 -7.09 -8.85 -0.17
N ALA A 47 -8.10 -8.00 -0.29
CA ALA A 47 -8.51 -7.42 -1.56
C ALA A 47 -7.40 -6.55 -2.17
N SER A 48 -6.74 -5.71 -1.36
CA SER A 48 -5.63 -4.88 -1.84
C SER A 48 -4.44 -5.71 -2.30
N MET A 49 -4.09 -6.77 -1.56
CA MET A 49 -3.06 -7.72 -1.98
C MET A 49 -3.41 -8.44 -3.28
N ALA A 50 -4.66 -8.91 -3.42
CA ALA A 50 -5.13 -9.58 -4.62
C ALA A 50 -5.08 -8.66 -5.85
N VAL A 51 -5.54 -7.42 -5.72
CA VAL A 51 -5.44 -6.41 -6.78
C VAL A 51 -3.98 -6.13 -7.14
N GLY A 52 -3.10 -5.99 -6.15
CA GLY A 52 -1.66 -5.82 -6.39
C GLY A 52 -1.05 -6.98 -7.18
N LEU A 53 -1.39 -8.22 -6.82
CA LEU A 53 -0.94 -9.42 -7.55
C LEU A 53 -1.45 -9.44 -9.00
N VAL A 54 -2.72 -9.07 -9.23
CA VAL A 54 -3.29 -8.99 -10.58
C VAL A 54 -2.55 -7.94 -11.42
N ILE A 55 -2.28 -6.75 -10.85
CA ILE A 55 -1.52 -5.71 -11.55
C ILE A 55 -0.11 -6.21 -11.89
N LEU A 56 0.59 -6.82 -10.94
CA LEU A 56 1.93 -7.38 -11.18
C LEU A 56 1.91 -8.44 -12.29
N TYR A 57 0.89 -9.28 -12.32
CA TYR A 57 0.72 -10.30 -13.35
C TYR A 57 0.49 -9.67 -14.73
N ILE A 58 -0.41 -8.68 -14.82
CA ILE A 58 -0.68 -7.95 -16.08
C ILE A 58 0.59 -7.25 -16.57
N VAL A 59 1.25 -6.48 -15.71
CA VAL A 59 2.49 -5.76 -16.07
C VAL A 59 3.56 -6.73 -16.55
N LYS A 60 3.75 -7.86 -15.86
CA LYS A 60 4.67 -8.91 -16.30
C LYS A 60 4.27 -9.51 -17.65
N SER A 61 2.98 -9.71 -17.91
CA SER A 61 2.47 -10.27 -19.16
C SER A 61 2.56 -9.31 -20.35
N PHE A 62 2.56 -7.99 -20.12
CA PHE A 62 2.71 -6.98 -21.17
C PHE A 62 4.16 -6.58 -21.45
N LEU A 63 5.06 -6.71 -20.46
CA LEU A 63 6.50 -6.41 -20.60
C LEU A 63 7.37 -7.64 -20.91
N GLY A 64 6.80 -8.84 -20.92
CA GLY A 64 7.47 -10.08 -21.33
C GLY A 64 7.16 -10.43 -22.78
#